data_AF-A0A926GYT3-F1
#
_entry.id   AF-A0A926GYT3-F1
#
_cell.length_a   1.000
_cell.length_b   1.000
_cell.length_c   1.000
_cell.angle_alpha   90.00
_cell.angle_beta   90.00
_cell.angle_gamma   90.00
#
_symmetry.space_group_name_H-M   'P 1'
#
loop_
_entity.id
_entity.type
_entity.pdbx_description
1 polymer ?
#
loop_
_entity_poly.entity_id
_entity_poly.type
_entity_poly.pdbx_seq_one_letter_code
_entity_poly.pdbx_strand_id
1 'polypeptide(L)'
;GPAMTASMHALIAARLGRAADSETYFRVSYRPFVRGAFLLFSEKRTLDRCVFTTGAGGILQSVIYGFGGVDYDQWDKIPTTKPTLPPTWKSLTLRGVQYRGKRYTITTTPEKRTVVEE
;
A
#
# COMPACT_ATOMS: atom_id res chain seq x y z
N GLY A 1 1.01 -0.27 -18.97
CA GLY A 1 0.93 -1.52 -18.18
C GLY A 1 -0.40 -1.62 -17.45
N PRO A 2 -0.77 -2.82 -16.99
CA PRO A 2 -1.93 -3.07 -16.13
C PRO A 2 -1.79 -2.35 -14.77
N ALA A 3 -2.89 -2.28 -14.01
CA ALA A 3 -2.95 -1.65 -12.67
C ALA A 3 -1.80 -2.10 -11.76
N MET A 4 -1.52 -3.40 -11.76
CA MET A 4 -0.50 -4.07 -10.94
C MET A 4 0.90 -3.47 -11.12
N THR A 5 1.27 -3.10 -12.35
CA THR A 5 2.60 -2.52 -12.62
C THR A 5 2.77 -1.21 -11.86
N ALA A 6 1.77 -0.33 -11.88
CA ALA A 6 1.83 0.93 -11.15
C ALA A 6 1.81 0.71 -9.63
N SER A 7 1.09 -0.32 -9.14
CA SER A 7 1.14 -0.68 -7.71
C SER A 7 2.54 -1.08 -7.26
N MET A 8 3.28 -1.85 -8.08
CA MET A 8 4.67 -2.20 -7.76
C MET A 8 5.60 -0.99 -7.80
N HIS A 9 5.42 -0.07 -8.74
CA HIS A 9 6.17 1.19 -8.74
C HIS A 9 5.88 2.03 -7.49
N ALA A 10 4.63 2.08 -7.03
CA ALA A 10 4.26 2.77 -5.80
C ALA A 10 4.95 2.16 -4.58
N LEU A 11 4.93 0.83 -4.47
CA LEU A 11 5.61 0.08 -3.41
C LEU A 11 7.11 0.38 -3.39
N ILE A 12 7.78 0.24 -4.53
CA ILE A 12 9.23 0.44 -4.65
C ILE A 12 9.59 1.89 -4.34
N ALA A 13 8.85 2.86 -4.89
CA ALA A 13 9.07 4.27 -4.61
C ALA A 13 8.92 4.58 -3.11
N ALA A 14 7.94 3.99 -2.42
CA ALA A 14 7.78 4.13 -0.97
C ALA A 14 8.99 3.54 -0.23
N ARG A 15 9.46 2.35 -0.60
CA ARG A 15 10.66 1.72 0.01
C ARG A 15 11.94 2.51 -0.23
N LEU A 16 12.03 3.27 -1.32
CA LEU A 16 13.15 4.14 -1.65
C LEU A 16 13.05 5.56 -1.07
N GLY A 17 12.03 5.86 -0.26
CA GLY A 17 11.88 7.21 0.32
C GLY A 17 11.31 8.26 -0.64
N ARG A 18 10.80 7.85 -1.82
CA ARG A 18 10.30 8.76 -2.86
C ARG A 18 8.81 9.03 -2.69
N ALA A 19 8.48 9.83 -1.69
CA ALA A 19 7.10 10.09 -1.27
C ALA A 19 6.17 10.57 -2.42
N ALA A 20 6.58 11.59 -3.17
CA ALA A 20 5.78 12.14 -4.28
C ALA A 20 5.56 11.15 -5.43
N ASP A 21 6.61 10.41 -5.80
CA ASP A 21 6.53 9.37 -6.84
C ASP A 21 5.59 8.24 -6.40
N SER A 22 5.74 7.81 -5.13
CA SER A 22 4.91 6.74 -4.58
C SER A 22 3.43 7.10 -4.59
N GLU A 23 3.08 8.35 -4.29
CA GLU A 23 1.71 8.84 -4.39
C GLU A 23 1.21 8.85 -5.83
N THR A 24 2.04 9.33 -6.77
CA THR A 24 1.71 9.39 -8.20
C THR A 24 1.40 8.01 -8.74
N TYR A 25 2.30 7.05 -8.50
CA TYR A 25 2.11 5.66 -8.93
C TYR A 25 0.91 5.01 -8.25
N PHE A 26 0.69 5.26 -6.96
CA PHE A 26 -0.47 4.73 -6.25
C PHE A 26 -1.77 5.23 -6.87
N ARG A 27 -1.91 6.53 -7.16
CA ARG A 27 -3.10 7.10 -7.81
C ARG A 27 -3.34 6.52 -9.20
N VAL A 28 -2.28 6.37 -10.01
CA VAL A 28 -2.36 5.77 -11.35
C VAL A 28 -2.71 4.29 -11.29
N SER A 29 -2.37 3.60 -10.20
CA SER A 29 -2.66 2.16 -10.05
C SER A 29 -4.14 1.84 -9.92
N TYR A 30 -4.96 2.76 -9.40
CA TYR A 30 -6.39 2.49 -9.17
C TYR A 30 -7.34 3.42 -9.92
N ARG A 31 -7.10 4.74 -9.97
CA ARG A 31 -8.08 5.72 -10.46
C ARG A 31 -8.59 5.43 -11.88
N PRO A 32 -7.73 5.09 -12.86
CA PRO A 32 -8.18 4.82 -14.22
C PRO A 32 -8.98 3.50 -14.38
N PHE A 33 -8.95 2.63 -13.37
CA PHE A 33 -9.53 1.28 -13.40
C PHE A 33 -10.84 1.17 -12.63
N VAL A 34 -11.18 2.18 -11.82
CA VAL A 34 -12.42 2.21 -11.03
C VAL A 34 -13.63 2.62 -11.87
N ARG A 35 -14.80 2.02 -11.62
CA ARG A 35 -16.04 2.23 -12.38
C ARG A 35 -17.27 2.41 -11.49
N GLY A 36 -18.15 3.31 -11.95
CA GLY A 36 -19.48 3.51 -11.39
C GLY A 36 -19.49 3.96 -9.92
N ALA A 37 -20.69 4.03 -9.34
CA ALA A 37 -20.89 4.46 -7.96
C ALA A 37 -20.31 3.48 -6.92
N PHE A 38 -20.16 2.20 -7.28
CA PHE A 38 -19.67 1.14 -6.39
C PHE A 38 -18.16 0.92 -6.45
N LEU A 39 -17.43 1.80 -7.16
CA LEU A 39 -15.99 1.74 -7.32
C LEU A 39 -15.46 0.37 -7.82
N LEU A 40 -16.19 -0.26 -8.73
CA LEU A 40 -15.81 -1.57 -9.27
C LEU A 40 -14.48 -1.50 -10.00
N PHE A 41 -13.60 -2.48 -9.75
CA PHE A 41 -12.24 -2.47 -10.29
C PHE A 41 -12.15 -3.24 -11.61
N SER A 42 -11.77 -2.57 -12.69
CA SER A 42 -11.62 -3.15 -14.03
C SER A 42 -10.19 -3.62 -14.31
N GLU A 43 -10.05 -4.68 -15.12
CA GLU A 43 -8.76 -5.16 -15.59
C GLU A 43 -8.04 -4.13 -16.49
N LYS A 44 -8.82 -3.42 -17.32
CA LYS A 44 -8.31 -2.50 -18.33
C LYS A 44 -8.93 -1.12 -18.19
N ARG A 45 -8.16 -0.10 -18.58
CA ARG A 45 -8.59 1.32 -18.50
C ARG A 45 -9.80 1.65 -19.38
N THR A 46 -10.04 0.87 -20.42
CA THR A 46 -11.07 1.14 -21.44
C THR A 46 -12.23 0.15 -21.41
N LEU A 47 -12.19 -0.85 -20.51
CA LEU A 47 -13.24 -1.86 -20.42
C LEU A 47 -13.99 -1.71 -19.10
N ASP A 48 -15.23 -2.21 -19.09
CA ASP A 48 -16.09 -2.32 -17.90
C ASP A 48 -16.17 -3.76 -17.38
N ARG A 49 -15.20 -4.61 -17.75
CA ARG A 49 -15.00 -5.93 -17.14
C ARG A 49 -14.46 -5.76 -15.72
N CYS A 50 -15.39 -5.62 -14.81
CA CYS A 50 -15.18 -5.32 -13.41
C CYS A 50 -14.84 -6.55 -12.57
N VAL A 51 -14.54 -6.31 -11.28
CA VAL A 51 -14.17 -7.32 -10.28
C VAL A 51 -12.82 -7.98 -10.57
N PHE A 52 -11.88 -7.21 -11.10
CA PHE A 52 -10.50 -7.66 -11.30
C PHE A 52 -9.73 -7.64 -9.96
N THR A 53 -9.86 -8.73 -9.22
CA THR A 53 -9.29 -8.88 -7.86
C THR A 53 -7.77 -8.86 -7.85
N THR A 54 -7.09 -9.39 -8.88
CA THR A 54 -5.63 -9.35 -8.96
C THR A 54 -5.09 -7.92 -8.97
N GLY A 55 -5.76 -7.01 -9.68
CA GLY A 55 -5.39 -5.59 -9.70
C GLY A 55 -5.62 -4.91 -8.35
N ALA A 56 -6.76 -5.19 -7.71
CA ALA A 56 -7.05 -4.71 -6.36
C ALA A 56 -6.03 -5.24 -5.33
N GLY A 57 -5.61 -6.50 -5.46
CA GLY A 57 -4.57 -7.11 -4.63
C GLY A 57 -3.22 -6.41 -4.75
N GLY A 58 -2.81 -6.03 -5.97
CA GLY A 58 -1.59 -5.24 -6.17
C GLY A 58 -1.62 -3.90 -5.44
N ILE A 59 -2.76 -3.20 -5.49
CA ILE A 59 -2.95 -1.94 -4.74
C ILE A 59 -2.79 -2.18 -3.24
N LEU A 60 -3.44 -3.20 -2.71
CA LEU A 60 -3.34 -3.56 -1.29
C LEU A 60 -1.91 -3.92 -0.88
N GLN A 61 -1.16 -4.64 -1.73
CA GLN A 61 0.25 -4.93 -1.50
C GLN A 61 1.10 -3.66 -1.40
N SER A 62 0.84 -2.63 -2.22
CA SER A 62 1.54 -1.34 -2.11
C SER A 62 1.26 -0.61 -0.78
N VAL A 63 0.07 -0.81 -0.20
CA VAL A 63 -0.27 -0.26 1.12
C VAL A 63 0.46 -1.00 2.24
N ILE A 64 0.39 -2.33 2.25
CA ILE A 64 0.95 -3.15 3.32
C ILE A 64 2.48 -3.16 3.26
N TYR A 65 3.02 -3.56 2.11
CA TYR A 65 4.45 -3.78 1.91
C TYR A 65 5.18 -2.55 1.37
N GLY A 66 4.49 -1.50 0.92
CA GLY A 66 5.12 -0.23 0.54
C GLY A 66 5.06 0.76 1.70
N PHE A 67 3.93 1.45 1.81
CA PHE A 67 3.72 2.52 2.79
C PHE A 67 3.80 2.03 4.25
N GLY A 68 3.17 0.88 4.54
CA GLY A 68 3.21 0.23 5.84
C GLY A 68 4.56 -0.38 6.20
N GLY A 69 5.43 -0.58 5.21
CA GLY A 69 6.79 -1.09 5.40
C GLY A 69 6.87 -2.50 5.98
N VAL A 70 5.78 -3.28 5.97
CA VAL A 70 5.75 -4.64 6.50
C VAL A 70 6.78 -5.49 5.77
N ASP A 71 7.67 -6.12 6.51
CA ASP A 71 8.67 -7.03 6.01
C ASP A 71 8.84 -8.14 7.04
N TYR A 72 8.45 -9.36 6.69
CA TYR A 72 8.48 -10.48 7.63
C TYR A 72 9.90 -10.97 7.91
N ASP A 73 10.84 -10.77 6.98
CA ASP A 73 12.25 -11.10 7.18
C ASP A 73 12.96 -10.05 8.04
N GLN A 74 12.41 -8.84 8.09
CA GLN A 74 12.94 -7.71 8.86
C GLN A 74 11.94 -7.16 9.89
N TRP A 75 11.13 -8.04 10.50
CA TRP A 75 10.03 -7.66 11.39
C TRP A 75 10.46 -6.69 12.49
N ASP A 76 11.58 -6.97 13.16
CA ASP A 76 12.09 -6.15 14.27
C ASP A 76 12.61 -4.77 13.82
N LYS A 77 12.87 -4.58 12.53
CA LYS A 77 13.29 -3.30 11.94
C LYS A 77 12.12 -2.43 11.52
N ILE A 78 10.90 -2.97 11.42
CA ILE A 78 9.72 -2.20 10.98
C ILE A 78 9.56 -0.88 11.77
N PRO A 79 9.67 -0.84 13.12
CA PRO A 79 9.52 0.39 13.89
C PRO A 79 10.61 1.44 13.64
N THR A 80 11.82 1.01 13.27
CA THR A 80 13.01 1.87 13.16
C THR A 80 13.30 2.34 11.74
N THR A 81 12.79 1.62 10.73
CA THR A 81 12.90 2.07 9.33
C THR A 81 12.15 3.38 9.11
N LYS A 82 12.77 4.30 8.35
CA LYS A 82 12.17 5.60 8.03
C LYS A 82 10.84 5.40 7.27
N PRO A 83 9.73 5.93 7.77
CA PRO A 83 8.46 5.82 7.08
C PRO A 83 8.46 6.67 5.81
N THR A 84 7.72 6.21 4.80
CA THR A 84 7.46 6.97 3.59
C THR A 84 5.99 6.86 3.29
N LEU A 85 5.26 7.92 3.60
CA LEU A 85 3.86 8.06 3.26
C LEU A 85 3.70 9.04 2.10
N PRO A 86 2.63 8.92 1.30
CA PRO A 86 2.22 9.97 0.39
C PRO A 86 2.13 11.31 1.12
N PRO A 87 2.60 12.42 0.52
CA PRO A 87 2.50 13.75 1.12
C PRO A 87 1.09 14.15 1.57
N THR A 88 0.06 13.59 0.93
CA THR A 88 -1.34 13.84 1.27
C THR A 88 -1.87 13.02 2.45
N TRP A 89 -1.09 12.07 2.97
CA TRP A 89 -1.52 11.17 4.05
C TRP A 89 -0.99 11.63 5.40
N LYS A 90 -1.87 11.67 6.40
CA LYS A 90 -1.49 12.00 7.80
C LYS A 90 -1.01 10.77 8.56
N SER A 91 -1.61 9.61 8.29
CA SER A 91 -1.22 8.34 8.92
C SER A 91 -1.74 7.14 8.13
N LEU A 92 -1.17 5.97 8.41
CA LEU A 92 -1.63 4.67 7.97
C LEU A 92 -1.61 3.72 9.17
N THR A 93 -2.73 3.04 9.43
CA THR A 93 -2.82 2.02 10.47
C THR A 93 -3.17 0.67 9.86
N LEU A 94 -2.30 -0.32 10.04
CA LEU A 94 -2.56 -1.72 9.71
C LEU A 94 -2.88 -2.45 11.02
N ARG A 95 -4.09 -3.02 11.12
CA ARG A 95 -4.55 -3.75 12.32
C ARG A 95 -4.58 -5.23 12.03
N GLY A 96 -4.40 -6.05 13.07
CA GLY A 96 -4.52 -7.50 12.95
C GLY A 96 -3.42 -8.13 12.09
N VAL A 97 -2.24 -7.51 12.04
CA VAL A 97 -1.08 -8.12 11.38
C VAL A 97 -0.62 -9.29 12.23
N GLN A 98 -0.73 -10.51 11.72
CA GLN A 98 -0.35 -11.73 12.43
C GLN A 98 1.09 -12.09 12.09
N TYR A 99 1.94 -12.24 13.12
CA TYR A 99 3.31 -12.70 12.95
C TYR A 99 3.70 -13.62 14.11
N ARG A 100 4.17 -14.83 13.80
CA ARG A 100 4.60 -15.85 14.79
C ARG A 100 3.57 -16.11 15.90
N GLY A 101 2.29 -16.20 15.54
CA GLY A 101 1.19 -16.50 16.48
C GLY A 101 0.74 -15.30 17.34
N LYS A 102 1.34 -14.13 17.14
CA LYS A 102 0.99 -12.90 17.84
C LYS A 102 0.36 -11.90 16.89
N ARG A 103 -0.48 -11.03 17.44
CA ARG A 103 -1.25 -10.03 16.70
C ARG A 103 -0.69 -8.64 16.93
N TYR A 104 -0.59 -7.85 15.87
CA TYR A 104 0.03 -6.53 15.92
C TYR A 104 -0.80 -5.47 15.22
N THR A 105 -0.74 -4.25 15.77
CA THR A 105 -1.15 -3.02 15.09
C THR A 105 0.11 -2.21 14.73
N ILE A 106 0.24 -1.87 13.45
CA ILE A 106 1.32 -1.05 12.91
C ILE A 106 0.74 0.32 12.56
N THR A 107 1.25 1.38 13.17
CA THR A 107 0.86 2.76 12.84
C THR A 107 2.05 3.50 12.25
N THR A 108 1.86 4.07 11.06
CA THR A 108 2.85 4.86 10.35
C THR A 108 2.36 6.31 10.27
N THR A 109 3.19 7.26 10.69
CA THR A 109 3.04 8.70 10.44
C THR A 109 4.23 9.19 9.60
N PRO A 110 4.24 10.44 9.10
CA PRO A 110 5.40 10.98 8.39
C PRO A 110 6.69 10.97 9.21
N GLU A 111 6.59 11.01 10.55
CA GLU A 111 7.73 11.12 11.46
C GLU A 111 8.24 9.75 11.92
N LYS A 112 7.34 8.80 12.20
CA LYS A 112 7.72 7.51 12.80
C LYS A 112 6.78 6.37 12.44
N ARG A 113 7.25 5.15 12.68
CA ARG A 113 6.43 3.95 12.68
C ARG A 113 6.43 3.31 14.06
N THR A 114 5.27 2.88 14.52
CA THR A 114 5.11 2.11 15.75
C THR A 114 4.51 0.75 15.44
N VAL A 115 4.93 -0.26 16.19
CA VAL A 115 4.39 -1.62 16.14
C VAL A 115 4.02 -1.98 17.57
N VAL A 116 2.75 -2.28 17.79
CA VAL A 116 2.20 -2.62 19.10
C VAL A 116 1.63 -4.02 19.01
N GLU A 117 2.08 -4.91 19.91
CA GLU A 117 1.45 -6.22 20.12
C GLU A 117 0.10 -6.03 20.82
N GLU A 118 -0.95 -6.66 20.31
CA GLU A 118 -2.31 -6.66 20.87
C GLU A 118 -2.49 -7.75 21.94
#